data_AF-A0A9W6LFY8-F1
#
_entry.id   AF-A0A9W6LFY8-F1
#
_cell.length_a   1.000
_cell.length_b   1.000
_cell.length_c   1.000
_cell.angle_alpha   90.00
_cell.angle_beta   90.00
_cell.angle_gamma   90.00
#
_symmetry.space_group_name_H-M   'P 1'
#
loop_
_entity.id
_entity.type
_entity.pdbx_description
1 polymer ?
#
loop_
_entity_poly.entity_id
_entity_poly.type
_entity_poly.pdbx_seq_one_letter_code
_entity_poly.pdbx_strand_id
1 'polypeptide(L)'
;MWFATLLRRIAALPRLALRALRRSPRLLWRAVKASPRALWRGVKATPRALWLAVKGVWAGTKATGRGLRAAHRGLRAPAGRLSVQVVVTVLALAGALTAGWFVVPGAGPAWSFGTEPTPEASETPLALTPEGLIDEAPVAGLPAESTPIGDILAPTESATESPTSAATTPAGPAGLDTWASNLSSLGIPQRALVAYGRGELVSAAQNPGCNLSWTTLAGIGATETTHGTIDGNQIQADGTTLTQIIGPIHGEWGPMQFLPSTWEHWKADGDGDGRFDPHDIDDAVTAAANYLCHDNRDMSRPQGWYDALYSYNPRDDYVKKVFDRADEYGRKSTA
;
A
#
# COMPACT_ATOMS: atom_id res chain seq x y z
N MET A 1 -18.25 -38.86 12.84
CA MET A 1 -19.41 -39.74 12.58
C MET A 1 -20.27 -40.07 13.82
N TRP A 2 -19.76 -40.02 15.06
CA TRP A 2 -20.56 -40.40 16.26
C TRP A 2 -21.63 -39.38 16.70
N PHE A 3 -21.36 -38.07 16.52
CA PHE A 3 -22.28 -36.99 16.94
C PHE A 3 -23.59 -36.96 16.15
N ALA A 4 -23.55 -37.27 14.85
CA ALA A 4 -24.73 -37.28 13.98
C ALA A 4 -25.71 -38.42 14.33
N THR A 5 -25.20 -39.56 14.79
CA THR A 5 -26.02 -40.72 15.17
C THR A 5 -26.72 -40.52 16.51
N LEU A 6 -26.09 -39.77 17.44
CA LEU A 6 -26.68 -39.44 18.74
C LEU A 6 -27.85 -38.44 18.60
N LEU A 7 -27.68 -37.42 17.76
CA LEU A 7 -28.71 -36.41 17.52
C LEU A 7 -29.96 -36.99 16.84
N ARG A 8 -29.80 -37.94 15.90
CA ARG A 8 -30.94 -38.65 15.27
C ARG A 8 -31.73 -39.51 16.24
N ARG A 9 -31.10 -40.09 17.27
CA ARG A 9 -31.79 -40.88 18.30
C ARG A 9 -32.57 -40.02 19.29
N ILE A 10 -32.08 -38.81 19.60
CA ILE A 10 -32.76 -37.86 20.47
C ILE A 10 -34.01 -37.28 19.77
N ALA A 11 -33.91 -37.02 18.47
CA ALA A 11 -35.03 -36.50 17.67
C ALA A 11 -36.18 -37.50 17.47
N ALA A 12 -35.93 -38.80 17.63
CA ALA A 12 -36.93 -39.86 17.44
C ALA A 12 -37.76 -40.19 18.69
N LEU A 13 -37.55 -39.49 19.82
CA LEU A 13 -38.32 -39.73 21.04
C LEU A 13 -39.70 -39.06 20.97
N PRO A 14 -40.80 -39.78 21.30
CA PRO A 14 -42.15 -39.20 21.29
C PRO A 14 -42.24 -38.02 22.26
N ARG A 15 -42.93 -36.94 21.85
CA ARG A 15 -42.97 -35.63 22.57
C ARG A 15 -43.38 -35.70 24.04
N LEU A 16 -44.07 -36.77 24.46
CA LEU A 16 -44.42 -37.05 25.86
C LEU A 16 -43.21 -37.48 26.71
N ALA A 17 -42.25 -38.21 26.16
CA ALA A 17 -41.03 -38.63 26.85
C ALA A 17 -40.08 -37.45 27.12
N LEU A 18 -40.00 -36.50 26.19
CA LEU A 18 -39.21 -35.26 26.35
C LEU A 18 -39.77 -34.34 27.46
N ARG A 19 -41.10 -34.35 27.70
CA ARG A 19 -41.72 -33.61 28.81
C ARG A 19 -41.45 -34.25 30.18
N ALA A 20 -41.34 -35.58 30.26
CA ALA A 20 -41.00 -36.29 31.49
C ALA A 20 -39.53 -36.06 31.92
N LEU A 21 -38.60 -36.01 30.95
CA LEU A 21 -37.19 -35.73 31.22
C LEU A 21 -36.91 -34.30 31.74
N ARG A 22 -37.81 -33.35 31.49
CA ARG A 22 -37.64 -31.95 31.92
C ARG A 22 -38.06 -31.67 33.38
N ARG A 23 -38.71 -32.63 34.06
CA ARG A 23 -39.28 -32.44 35.41
C ARG A 23 -38.50 -33.10 36.55
N SER A 24 -37.35 -33.75 36.32
CA SER A 24 -36.59 -34.38 37.41
C SER A 24 -35.07 -34.42 37.17
N PRO A 25 -34.34 -33.35 37.55
CA PRO A 25 -32.87 -33.27 37.44
C PRO A 25 -32.13 -34.37 38.21
N ARG A 26 -32.78 -34.99 39.21
CA ARG A 26 -32.19 -36.00 40.10
C ARG A 26 -32.05 -37.39 39.47
N LEU A 27 -32.82 -37.71 38.42
CA LEU A 27 -32.73 -39.02 37.74
C LEU A 27 -31.62 -39.06 36.68
N LEU A 28 -31.38 -37.93 36.01
CA LEU A 28 -30.24 -37.75 35.10
C LEU A 28 -28.90 -37.88 35.82
N TRP A 29 -28.79 -37.35 37.04
CA TRP A 29 -27.56 -37.44 37.83
C TRP A 29 -27.25 -38.86 38.34
N ARG A 30 -28.28 -39.69 38.58
CA ARG A 30 -28.11 -41.10 38.99
C ARG A 30 -27.68 -41.99 37.83
N ALA A 31 -28.13 -41.71 36.60
CA ALA A 31 -27.67 -42.41 35.40
C ALA A 31 -26.19 -42.09 35.06
N VAL A 32 -25.75 -40.85 35.29
CA VAL A 32 -24.37 -40.42 35.03
C VAL A 32 -23.37 -40.96 36.07
N LYS A 33 -23.78 -41.13 37.34
CA LYS A 33 -22.90 -41.66 38.41
C LYS A 33 -22.69 -43.19 38.38
N ALA A 34 -23.48 -43.95 37.62
CA ALA A 34 -23.47 -45.42 37.67
C ALA A 34 -22.53 -46.12 36.67
N SER A 35 -21.62 -45.43 35.96
CA SER A 35 -20.67 -46.10 35.05
C SER A 35 -19.22 -45.59 35.06
N PRO A 36 -18.49 -45.61 36.20
CA PRO A 36 -17.07 -45.26 36.19
C PRO A 36 -16.13 -46.42 35.79
N ARG A 37 -16.64 -47.64 35.54
CA ARG A 37 -15.79 -48.84 35.31
C ARG A 37 -15.83 -49.43 33.89
N ALA A 38 -16.74 -48.98 33.04
CA ALA A 38 -16.85 -49.42 31.65
C ALA A 38 -16.12 -48.50 30.66
N LEU A 39 -16.01 -47.20 30.97
CA LEU A 39 -15.31 -46.21 30.13
C LEU A 39 -13.78 -46.25 30.27
N TRP A 40 -13.24 -46.88 31.32
CA TRP A 40 -11.80 -46.92 31.59
C TRP A 40 -11.03 -48.13 31.03
N ARG A 41 -11.72 -49.10 30.44
CA ARG A 41 -11.05 -50.27 29.81
C ARG A 41 -10.67 -50.05 28.35
N GLY A 42 -11.15 -48.99 27.70
CA GLY A 42 -10.78 -48.63 26.33
C GLY A 42 -9.58 -47.69 26.18
N VAL A 43 -9.07 -47.11 27.28
CA VAL A 43 -8.04 -46.05 27.24
C VAL A 43 -6.62 -46.58 27.58
N LYS A 44 -6.47 -47.85 27.99
CA LYS A 44 -5.17 -48.43 28.41
C LYS A 44 -4.46 -49.33 27.39
N ALA A 45 -4.84 -49.26 26.12
CA ALA A 45 -4.01 -49.72 25.00
C ALA A 45 -4.19 -48.66 23.91
N THR A 46 -3.29 -47.68 23.72
CA THR A 46 -1.96 -47.85 23.12
C THR A 46 -1.14 -46.56 23.27
N PRO A 47 -0.35 -46.37 24.34
CA PRO A 47 0.58 -45.23 24.41
C PRO A 47 1.84 -45.46 23.57
N ARG A 48 2.27 -46.73 23.42
CA ARG A 48 3.54 -47.07 22.75
C ARG A 48 3.48 -46.96 21.23
N ALA A 49 2.39 -47.38 20.59
CA ALA A 49 2.28 -47.35 19.12
C ALA A 49 2.22 -45.91 18.59
N LEU A 50 1.42 -45.04 19.23
CA LEU A 50 1.33 -43.63 18.87
C LEU A 50 2.67 -42.91 19.11
N TRP A 51 3.35 -43.22 20.23
CA TRP A 51 4.65 -42.63 20.54
C TRP A 51 5.77 -43.11 19.59
N LEU A 52 5.76 -44.38 19.18
CA LEU A 52 6.69 -44.89 18.17
C LEU A 52 6.43 -44.30 16.77
N ALA A 53 5.17 -44.10 16.40
CA ALA A 53 4.81 -43.42 15.15
C ALA A 53 5.29 -41.95 15.14
N VAL A 54 5.06 -41.21 16.23
CA VAL A 54 5.54 -39.82 16.38
C VAL A 54 7.07 -39.76 16.36
N LYS A 55 7.76 -40.70 17.02
CA LYS A 55 9.22 -40.79 16.95
C LYS A 55 9.75 -41.12 15.55
N GLY A 56 9.08 -42.02 14.83
CA GLY A 56 9.45 -42.37 13.45
C GLY A 56 9.34 -41.18 12.50
N VAL A 57 8.22 -40.44 12.59
CA VAL A 57 8.00 -39.21 11.80
C VAL A 57 9.05 -38.14 12.13
N TRP A 58 9.38 -37.96 13.41
CA TRP A 58 10.36 -36.96 13.84
C TRP A 58 11.83 -37.34 13.54
N ALA A 59 12.14 -38.64 13.52
CA ALA A 59 13.46 -39.12 13.06
C ALA A 59 13.62 -38.95 11.55
N GLY A 60 12.54 -39.19 10.78
CA GLY A 60 12.50 -38.98 9.33
C GLY A 60 12.75 -37.52 8.95
N THR A 61 12.05 -36.57 9.58
CA THR A 61 12.21 -35.12 9.29
C THR A 61 13.61 -34.58 9.66
N LYS A 62 14.25 -35.14 10.69
CA LYS A 62 15.64 -34.80 11.04
C LYS A 62 16.69 -35.37 10.08
N ALA A 63 16.40 -36.46 9.38
CA ALA A 63 17.28 -37.03 8.37
C ALA A 63 17.22 -36.20 7.07
N THR A 64 16.02 -35.83 6.61
CA THR A 64 15.83 -34.94 5.45
C THR A 64 16.40 -33.54 5.68
N GLY A 65 16.23 -32.97 6.89
CA GLY A 65 16.81 -31.67 7.22
C GLY A 65 18.34 -31.65 7.27
N ARG A 66 19.01 -32.77 7.58
CA ARG A 66 20.47 -32.88 7.51
C ARG A 66 20.99 -33.01 6.08
N GLY A 67 20.26 -33.71 5.20
CA GLY A 67 20.56 -33.80 3.77
C GLY A 67 20.46 -32.44 3.07
N LEU A 68 19.40 -31.67 3.33
CA LEU A 68 19.23 -30.33 2.75
C LEU A 68 20.32 -29.34 3.21
N ARG A 69 20.73 -29.40 4.50
CA ARG A 69 21.81 -28.55 5.01
C ARG A 69 23.18 -28.92 4.45
N ALA A 70 23.42 -30.19 4.11
CA ALA A 70 24.64 -30.63 3.44
C ALA A 70 24.69 -30.16 1.97
N ALA A 71 23.57 -30.27 1.25
CA ALA A 71 23.43 -29.76 -0.12
C ALA A 71 23.62 -28.23 -0.19
N HIS A 72 23.02 -27.50 0.75
CA HIS A 72 23.13 -26.03 0.81
C HIS A 72 24.55 -25.54 1.17
N ARG A 73 25.33 -26.30 1.95
CA ARG A 73 26.75 -25.99 2.20
C ARG A 73 27.63 -26.25 0.97
N GLY A 74 27.34 -27.30 0.20
CA GLY A 74 28.05 -27.58 -1.06
C GLY A 74 27.89 -26.48 -2.10
N LEU A 75 26.69 -25.88 -2.18
CA LEU A 75 26.39 -24.74 -3.06
C LEU A 75 27.08 -23.43 -2.66
N ARG A 76 27.54 -23.31 -1.40
CA ARG A 76 28.25 -22.12 -0.90
C ARG A 76 29.78 -22.24 -0.96
N ALA A 77 30.32 -23.42 -1.24
CA ALA A 77 31.76 -23.58 -1.50
C ALA A 77 32.14 -22.90 -2.83
N PRO A 78 33.35 -22.32 -2.95
CA PRO A 78 33.76 -21.57 -4.16
C PRO A 78 33.72 -22.44 -5.43
N ALA A 79 33.99 -23.75 -5.32
CA ALA A 79 33.86 -24.70 -6.42
C ALA A 79 32.38 -25.00 -6.79
N GLY A 80 31.45 -24.95 -5.84
CA GLY A 80 30.02 -25.20 -6.10
C GLY A 80 29.31 -24.04 -6.78
N ARG A 81 29.74 -22.80 -6.51
CA ARG A 81 29.21 -21.59 -7.18
C ARG A 81 29.54 -21.56 -8.67
N LEU A 82 30.74 -21.99 -9.04
CA LEU A 82 31.14 -22.10 -10.45
C LEU A 82 30.28 -23.12 -11.22
N SER A 83 29.97 -24.27 -10.61
CA SER A 83 29.13 -25.29 -11.25
C SER A 83 27.69 -24.83 -11.49
N VAL A 84 27.10 -24.10 -10.54
CA VAL A 84 25.74 -23.53 -10.71
C VAL A 84 25.74 -22.45 -11.79
N GLN A 85 26.74 -21.57 -11.79
CA GLN A 85 26.86 -20.50 -12.78
C GLN A 85 27.00 -21.07 -14.20
N VAL A 86 27.86 -22.08 -14.39
CA VAL A 86 28.03 -22.74 -15.70
C VAL A 86 26.72 -23.38 -16.17
N VAL A 87 26.00 -24.10 -15.30
CA VAL A 87 24.73 -24.75 -15.66
C VAL A 87 23.66 -23.72 -16.02
N VAL A 88 23.51 -22.64 -15.25
CA VAL A 88 22.55 -21.57 -15.55
C VAL A 88 22.90 -20.87 -16.87
N THR A 89 24.18 -20.62 -17.12
CA THR A 89 24.63 -19.96 -18.36
C THR A 89 24.41 -20.85 -19.58
N VAL A 90 24.68 -22.15 -19.47
CA VAL A 90 24.44 -23.13 -20.55
C VAL A 90 22.93 -23.26 -20.84
N LEU A 91 22.08 -23.28 -19.81
CA LEU A 91 20.62 -23.33 -19.98
C LEU A 91 20.07 -22.03 -20.61
N ALA A 92 20.59 -20.86 -20.24
CA ALA A 92 20.21 -19.59 -20.84
C ALA A 92 20.58 -19.49 -22.34
N LEU A 93 21.79 -19.96 -22.71
CA LEU A 93 22.24 -20.01 -24.10
C LEU A 93 21.44 -21.02 -24.93
N ALA A 94 21.07 -22.18 -24.36
CA ALA A 94 20.24 -23.16 -25.04
C ALA A 94 18.80 -22.67 -25.28
N GLY A 95 18.24 -21.87 -24.37
CA GLY A 95 16.91 -21.26 -24.53
C GLY A 95 16.87 -20.15 -25.61
N ALA A 96 17.96 -19.40 -25.78
CA ALA A 96 18.04 -18.35 -26.79
C ALA A 96 18.08 -18.92 -28.23
N LEU A 97 18.62 -20.12 -28.42
CA LEU A 97 18.72 -20.75 -29.74
C LEU A 97 17.41 -21.42 -30.20
N THR A 98 16.50 -21.77 -29.29
CA THR A 98 15.20 -22.37 -29.65
C THR A 98 14.07 -21.35 -29.86
N ALA A 99 14.17 -20.17 -29.24
CA ALA A 99 13.18 -19.10 -29.41
C ALA A 99 13.33 -18.31 -30.74
N GLY A 100 14.53 -18.29 -31.33
CA GLY A 100 14.79 -17.55 -32.58
C GLY A 100 14.26 -18.21 -33.86
N TRP A 101 13.88 -19.50 -33.83
CA TRP A 101 13.53 -20.25 -35.05
C TRP A 101 12.02 -20.29 -35.35
N PHE A 102 11.15 -19.96 -34.39
CA PHE A 102 9.71 -20.29 -34.51
C PHE A 102 8.73 -19.12 -34.66
N VAL A 103 9.15 -17.85 -34.72
CA VAL A 103 8.18 -16.73 -34.67
C VAL A 103 8.05 -15.88 -35.95
N VAL A 104 8.95 -15.87 -36.95
CA VAL A 104 8.66 -15.14 -38.21
C VAL A 104 9.35 -15.76 -39.44
N PRO A 105 8.61 -16.36 -40.40
CA PRO A 105 9.12 -16.53 -41.76
C PRO A 105 8.72 -15.32 -42.60
N GLY A 106 9.69 -14.52 -43.05
CA GLY A 106 9.49 -13.54 -44.12
C GLY A 106 9.59 -12.07 -43.73
N ALA A 107 10.77 -11.62 -43.35
CA ALA A 107 11.17 -10.23 -43.56
C ALA A 107 12.65 -10.23 -43.94
N GLY A 108 12.95 -9.93 -45.19
CA GLY A 108 14.32 -9.70 -45.65
C GLY A 108 14.94 -8.46 -45.00
N PRO A 109 16.26 -8.24 -45.13
CA PRO A 109 16.92 -7.10 -44.54
C PRO A 109 16.63 -5.86 -45.39
N ALA A 110 15.69 -5.03 -44.94
CA ALA A 110 15.44 -3.70 -45.50
C ALA A 110 15.76 -2.64 -44.46
N TRP A 111 17.04 -2.52 -44.09
CA TRP A 111 17.55 -1.26 -43.54
C TRP A 111 17.92 -0.37 -44.73
N SER A 112 16.90 0.21 -45.37
CA SER A 112 17.09 1.42 -46.18
C SER A 112 17.03 2.60 -45.23
N PHE A 113 18.11 3.36 -45.16
CA PHE A 113 18.14 4.66 -44.51
C PHE A 113 17.12 5.58 -45.20
N GLY A 114 15.99 5.81 -44.54
CA GLY A 114 15.02 6.82 -44.94
C GLY A 114 15.63 8.21 -44.77
N THR A 115 15.63 8.93 -45.87
CA THR A 115 16.12 10.28 -46.08
C THR A 115 15.51 11.29 -45.11
N GLU A 116 16.35 12.20 -44.62
CA GLU A 116 16.00 13.38 -43.82
C GLU A 116 14.93 14.24 -44.54
N PRO A 117 13.87 14.71 -43.86
CA PRO A 117 12.94 15.63 -44.50
C PRO A 117 13.61 17.01 -44.63
N THR A 118 13.77 17.46 -45.88
CA THR A 118 14.20 18.81 -46.23
C THR A 118 13.14 19.82 -45.80
N PRO A 119 13.49 20.96 -45.17
CA PRO A 119 12.52 22.00 -44.85
C PRO A 119 12.22 22.81 -46.11
N GLU A 120 10.97 22.79 -46.57
CA GLU A 120 10.52 23.66 -47.65
C GLU A 120 9.95 24.95 -47.04
N ALA A 121 10.61 26.06 -47.39
CA ALA A 121 10.19 27.43 -47.09
C ALA A 121 9.48 28.03 -48.31
N SER A 122 8.51 28.91 -48.05
CA SER A 122 7.60 29.67 -48.96
C SER A 122 6.20 29.05 -48.96
N GLU A 123 5.13 29.75 -48.59
CA GLU A 123 4.73 31.06 -49.09
C GLU A 123 4.16 32.02 -48.02
N THR A 124 4.18 33.30 -48.39
CA THR A 124 3.94 34.54 -47.63
C THR A 124 2.44 34.89 -47.55
N PRO A 125 2.00 35.84 -46.68
CA PRO A 125 0.64 35.94 -46.16
C PRO A 125 -0.29 36.78 -47.04
N LEU A 126 -1.59 36.45 -47.02
CA LEU A 126 -2.64 37.28 -47.61
C LEU A 126 -3.33 38.11 -46.52
N ALA A 127 -3.07 39.41 -46.58
CA ALA A 127 -3.84 40.47 -45.97
C ALA A 127 -5.17 40.66 -46.69
N LEU A 128 -6.24 40.94 -45.94
CA LEU A 128 -7.39 41.73 -46.38
C LEU A 128 -7.69 42.76 -45.29
N THR A 129 -7.58 44.02 -45.68
CA THR A 129 -7.85 45.24 -44.90
C THR A 129 -9.28 45.76 -45.23
N PRO A 130 -9.72 47.00 -44.92
CA PRO A 130 -10.84 47.23 -43.99
C PRO A 130 -12.00 48.11 -44.54
N GLU A 131 -13.17 48.03 -43.93
CA GLU A 131 -14.25 49.04 -43.97
C GLU A 131 -15.06 48.80 -42.68
N GLY A 132 -15.35 49.72 -41.75
CA GLY A 132 -15.27 51.17 -41.70
C GLY A 132 -16.52 51.64 -40.94
N LEU A 133 -16.41 51.93 -39.63
CA LEU A 133 -17.29 52.91 -38.95
C LEU A 133 -16.72 53.35 -37.59
N ILE A 134 -16.09 54.52 -37.62
CA ILE A 134 -16.06 55.62 -36.63
C ILE A 134 -16.96 55.50 -35.38
N ASP A 135 -16.40 55.73 -34.18
CA ASP A 135 -16.54 57.03 -33.51
C ASP A 135 -15.54 57.24 -32.34
N GLU A 136 -14.90 58.41 -32.43
CA GLU A 136 -14.27 59.31 -31.44
C GLU A 136 -13.60 58.82 -30.13
N ALA A 137 -12.29 59.09 -30.05
CA ALA A 137 -11.65 59.66 -28.86
C ALA A 137 -11.83 61.20 -28.90
N PRO A 138 -11.48 61.99 -27.85
CA PRO A 138 -10.07 62.42 -27.83
C PRO A 138 -9.45 62.88 -26.48
N VAL A 139 -8.09 62.88 -26.47
CA VAL A 139 -7.08 63.67 -25.70
C VAL A 139 -7.08 63.60 -24.15
N ALA A 140 -5.98 63.73 -23.39
CA ALA A 140 -4.57 64.14 -23.57
C ALA A 140 -3.78 63.55 -22.37
N GLY A 141 -2.51 63.16 -22.46
CA GLY A 141 -1.37 64.07 -22.38
C GLY A 141 -0.48 63.74 -21.15
N LEU A 142 0.69 63.15 -21.42
CA LEU A 142 1.86 62.94 -20.54
C LEU A 142 2.46 64.31 -20.08
N PRO A 143 3.30 64.42 -19.01
CA PRO A 143 4.59 63.72 -18.91
C PRO A 143 5.09 63.27 -17.51
N ALA A 144 6.15 62.46 -17.58
CA ALA A 144 7.04 62.06 -16.50
C ALA A 144 7.92 63.22 -16.02
N GLU A 145 8.33 63.20 -14.74
CA GLU A 145 9.48 63.95 -14.20
C GLU A 145 10.09 63.14 -13.04
N SER A 146 11.41 63.20 -12.90
CA SER A 146 12.24 62.31 -12.08
C SER A 146 12.84 63.02 -10.85
N THR A 147 13.06 62.24 -9.77
CA THR A 147 14.06 62.40 -8.65
C THR A 147 13.85 63.47 -7.55
N PRO A 148 14.52 63.42 -6.36
CA PRO A 148 15.40 62.38 -5.76
C PRO A 148 15.11 62.02 -4.27
N ILE A 149 15.94 61.09 -3.80
CA ILE A 149 16.18 60.48 -2.47
C ILE A 149 16.23 61.48 -1.29
N GLY A 150 15.64 61.07 -0.15
CA GLY A 150 15.89 61.66 1.17
C GLY A 150 16.00 60.56 2.24
N ASP A 151 17.20 60.41 2.81
CA ASP A 151 17.49 59.61 4.00
C ASP A 151 16.69 60.09 5.22
N ILE A 152 15.93 59.20 5.86
CA ILE A 152 15.56 59.36 7.28
C ILE A 152 15.63 57.99 7.98
N LEU A 153 16.36 58.02 9.10
CA LEU A 153 16.66 56.98 10.07
C LEU A 153 15.37 56.30 10.62
N ALA A 154 15.46 54.99 10.89
CA ALA A 154 14.51 54.18 11.68
C ALA A 154 14.34 54.73 13.12
N PRO A 155 13.44 54.19 14.00
CA PRO A 155 12.52 53.05 13.87
C PRO A 155 11.08 53.30 14.42
N THR A 156 10.04 52.61 13.94
CA THR A 156 8.83 52.36 14.75
C THR A 156 8.04 51.13 14.24
N GLU A 157 7.79 50.21 15.17
CA GLU A 157 6.75 49.17 15.20
C GLU A 157 5.39 49.64 14.66
N SER A 158 4.79 48.87 13.74
CA SER A 158 3.41 48.33 13.88
C SER A 158 2.88 47.79 12.56
N ALA A 159 2.77 46.46 12.53
CA ALA A 159 1.65 45.69 12.00
C ALA A 159 0.81 46.30 10.87
N THR A 160 0.97 45.73 9.68
CA THR A 160 -0.16 45.32 8.83
C THR A 160 0.27 44.07 8.09
N GLU A 161 0.25 42.92 8.77
CA GLU A 161 0.26 41.63 8.07
C GLU A 161 -1.13 41.41 7.47
N SER A 162 -1.20 41.44 6.14
CA SER A 162 -2.33 40.90 5.40
C SER A 162 -2.37 39.39 5.59
N PRO A 163 -3.55 38.77 5.79
CA PRO A 163 -3.63 37.32 5.99
C PRO A 163 -3.45 36.63 4.64
N THR A 164 -2.20 36.39 4.26
CA THR A 164 -1.90 35.35 3.27
C THR A 164 -2.02 34.03 4.01
N SER A 165 -2.98 33.20 3.63
CA SER A 165 -3.08 31.81 4.06
C SER A 165 -1.79 31.07 3.66
N ALA A 166 -0.79 31.11 4.52
CA ALA A 166 0.41 30.32 4.39
C ALA A 166 0.11 28.94 5.00
N ALA A 167 -0.02 27.95 4.13
CA ALA A 167 0.13 26.56 4.51
C ALA A 167 1.50 26.42 5.20
N THR A 168 1.51 26.20 6.51
CA THR A 168 2.72 25.89 7.27
C THR A 168 3.25 24.55 6.79
N THR A 169 4.12 24.60 5.78
CA THR A 169 4.91 23.44 5.36
C THR A 169 5.86 23.11 6.51
N PRO A 170 5.81 21.91 7.09
CA PRO A 170 6.67 21.58 8.22
C PRO A 170 8.12 21.45 7.74
N ALA A 171 8.98 22.38 8.17
CA ALA A 171 10.41 22.32 7.91
C ALA A 171 11.04 21.20 8.76
N GLY A 172 11.25 20.04 8.14
CA GLY A 172 11.96 18.90 8.74
C GLY A 172 11.13 18.04 9.71
N PRO A 173 11.72 16.95 10.26
CA PRO A 173 11.02 15.97 11.09
C PRO A 173 10.31 16.58 12.31
N ALA A 174 10.97 17.51 13.01
CA ALA A 174 10.39 18.19 14.18
C ALA A 174 9.16 19.05 13.82
N GLY A 175 9.12 19.58 12.59
CA GLY A 175 7.95 20.25 12.05
C GLY A 175 6.79 19.29 11.89
N LEU A 176 7.03 18.10 11.30
CA LEU A 176 5.98 17.10 11.09
C LEU A 176 5.40 16.58 12.40
N ASP A 177 6.22 16.37 13.43
CA ASP A 177 5.73 15.95 14.75
C ASP A 177 4.79 16.99 15.36
N THR A 178 5.16 18.27 15.28
CA THR A 178 4.35 19.39 15.77
C THR A 178 3.04 19.50 14.99
N TRP A 179 3.12 19.46 13.65
CA TRP A 179 1.95 19.47 12.77
C TRP A 179 1.00 18.29 13.06
N ALA A 180 1.52 17.08 13.19
CA ALA A 180 0.73 15.91 13.50
C ALA A 180 0.06 15.99 14.88
N SER A 181 0.75 16.57 15.88
CA SER A 181 0.18 16.77 17.23
C SER A 181 -1.03 17.72 17.24
N ASN A 182 -0.99 18.77 16.41
CA ASN A 182 -2.08 19.73 16.25
C ASN A 182 -3.33 19.10 15.59
N LEU A 183 -3.15 17.98 14.89
CA LEU A 183 -4.22 17.23 14.22
C LEU A 183 -4.73 16.03 15.04
N SER A 184 -4.37 15.94 16.32
CA SER A 184 -4.78 14.84 17.21
C SER A 184 -6.31 14.66 17.30
N SER A 185 -7.09 15.72 17.08
CA SER A 185 -8.56 15.68 17.04
C SER A 185 -9.15 14.84 15.89
N LEU A 186 -8.35 14.53 14.85
CA LEU A 186 -8.79 13.70 13.72
C LEU A 186 -8.95 12.23 14.08
N GLY A 187 -8.40 11.79 15.22
CA GLY A 187 -8.40 10.38 15.63
C GLY A 187 -7.48 9.48 14.80
N ILE A 188 -6.60 10.07 13.98
CA ILE A 188 -5.53 9.35 13.28
C ILE A 188 -4.34 9.20 14.26
N PRO A 189 -3.70 8.03 14.36
CA PRO A 189 -2.46 7.90 15.13
C PRO A 189 -1.43 8.96 14.70
N GLN A 190 -0.87 9.70 15.66
CA GLN A 190 0.07 10.78 15.36
C GLN A 190 1.25 10.30 14.51
N ARG A 191 1.75 9.09 14.78
CA ARG A 191 2.84 8.49 13.99
C ARG A 191 2.46 8.22 12.53
N ALA A 192 1.20 7.87 12.27
CA ALA A 192 0.68 7.70 10.92
C ALA A 192 0.50 9.04 10.21
N LEU A 193 0.04 10.09 10.93
CA LEU A 193 0.00 11.45 10.40
C LEU A 193 1.38 11.90 9.92
N VAL A 194 2.42 11.74 10.75
CA VAL A 194 3.81 12.07 10.37
C VAL A 194 4.19 11.39 9.05
N ALA A 195 3.88 10.10 8.87
CA ALA A 195 4.14 9.37 7.64
C ALA A 195 3.36 9.92 6.44
N TYR A 196 2.07 10.26 6.60
CA TYR A 196 1.27 10.87 5.52
C TYR A 196 1.80 12.25 5.10
N GLY A 197 2.15 13.10 6.06
CA GLY A 197 2.75 14.40 5.78
C GLY A 197 4.12 14.28 5.12
N ARG A 198 4.96 13.34 5.60
CA ARG A 198 6.24 13.02 4.97
C ARG A 198 6.05 12.53 3.54
N GLY A 199 5.10 11.61 3.30
CA GLY A 199 4.79 11.07 1.99
C GLY A 199 4.38 12.16 0.99
N GLU A 200 3.57 13.14 1.42
CA GLU A 200 3.25 14.31 0.58
C GLU A 200 4.50 15.14 0.25
N LEU A 201 5.34 15.45 1.23
CA LEU A 201 6.57 16.24 1.00
C LEU A 201 7.54 15.51 0.06
N VAL A 202 7.74 14.21 0.28
CA VAL A 202 8.58 13.37 -0.59
C VAL A 202 7.99 13.31 -2.00
N SER A 203 6.68 13.10 -2.11
CA SER A 203 5.97 13.09 -3.39
C SER A 203 6.08 14.42 -4.12
N ALA A 204 5.95 15.54 -3.44
CA ALA A 204 6.06 16.87 -4.05
C ALA A 204 7.47 17.14 -4.58
N ALA A 205 8.50 16.64 -3.88
CA ALA A 205 9.88 16.76 -4.31
C ALA A 205 10.21 15.85 -5.51
N GLN A 206 9.70 14.61 -5.52
CA GLN A 206 10.00 13.62 -6.57
C GLN A 206 9.08 13.75 -7.80
N ASN A 207 7.83 14.13 -7.59
CA ASN A 207 6.76 14.18 -8.58
C ASN A 207 5.99 15.51 -8.49
N PRO A 208 6.60 16.66 -8.82
CA PRO A 208 6.01 17.99 -8.60
C PRO A 208 4.71 18.23 -9.39
N GLY A 209 4.48 17.51 -10.49
CA GLY A 209 3.22 17.58 -11.24
C GLY A 209 2.09 16.73 -10.66
N CYS A 210 2.36 15.90 -9.65
CA CYS A 210 1.38 14.97 -9.11
C CYS A 210 0.35 15.62 -8.20
N ASN A 211 0.72 16.67 -7.45
CA ASN A 211 -0.18 17.36 -6.52
C ASN A 211 -0.90 16.41 -5.51
N LEU A 212 -0.23 15.34 -5.08
CA LEU A 212 -0.75 14.39 -4.10
C LEU A 212 -0.81 15.02 -2.70
N SER A 213 -1.95 14.92 -2.03
CA SER A 213 -2.15 15.40 -0.66
C SER A 213 -2.06 14.28 0.38
N TRP A 214 -1.57 14.60 1.58
CA TRP A 214 -1.56 13.73 2.77
C TRP A 214 -2.95 13.18 3.08
N THR A 215 -4.01 13.94 2.80
CA THR A 215 -5.41 13.52 3.03
C THR A 215 -5.79 12.31 2.18
N THR A 216 -5.28 12.23 0.95
CA THR A 216 -5.50 11.07 0.06
C THR A 216 -4.79 9.84 0.60
N LEU A 217 -3.51 9.99 1.00
CA LEU A 217 -2.74 8.91 1.62
C LEU A 217 -3.40 8.41 2.92
N ALA A 218 -3.87 9.34 3.76
CA ALA A 218 -4.62 9.03 4.97
C ALA A 218 -5.95 8.33 4.67
N GLY A 219 -6.66 8.73 3.62
CA GLY A 219 -7.91 8.10 3.20
C GLY A 219 -7.72 6.66 2.74
N ILE A 220 -6.62 6.36 2.04
CA ILE A 220 -6.23 4.99 1.70
C ILE A 220 -5.91 4.21 2.97
N GLY A 221 -5.00 4.70 3.81
CA GLY A 221 -4.62 4.00 5.04
C GLY A 221 -5.79 3.74 6.00
N ALA A 222 -6.76 4.66 6.07
CA ALA A 222 -8.00 4.45 6.80
C ALA A 222 -8.83 3.30 6.23
N THR A 223 -8.97 3.26 4.89
CA THR A 223 -9.79 2.28 4.17
C THR A 223 -9.17 0.89 4.21
N GLU A 224 -7.84 0.80 4.10
CA GLU A 224 -7.11 -0.45 4.08
C GLU A 224 -7.01 -1.10 5.46
N THR A 225 -6.59 -0.34 6.49
CA THR A 225 -6.20 -0.93 7.78
C THR A 225 -6.53 -0.06 8.98
N THR A 226 -7.40 0.94 8.82
CA THR A 226 -7.67 1.94 9.88
C THR A 226 -6.36 2.56 10.38
N HIS A 227 -5.53 3.06 9.46
CA HIS A 227 -4.20 3.63 9.73
C HIS A 227 -3.22 2.66 10.41
N GLY A 228 -3.29 1.38 10.03
CA GLY A 228 -2.47 0.30 10.60
C GLY A 228 -2.90 -0.16 11.99
N THR A 229 -4.11 0.18 12.43
CA THR A 229 -4.65 -0.19 13.76
C THR A 229 -5.70 -1.31 13.72
N ILE A 230 -5.91 -1.92 12.56
CA ILE A 230 -6.82 -3.05 12.38
C ILE A 230 -6.55 -4.16 13.41
N ASP A 231 -7.61 -4.75 13.95
CA ASP A 231 -7.56 -5.81 14.96
C ASP A 231 -6.78 -5.47 16.25
N GLY A 232 -6.71 -4.18 16.60
CA GLY A 232 -6.02 -3.70 17.81
C GLY A 232 -4.51 -3.55 17.63
N ASN A 233 -4.03 -3.56 16.39
CA ASN A 233 -2.65 -3.26 16.05
C ASN A 233 -2.32 -1.79 16.33
N GLN A 234 -1.03 -1.45 16.34
CA GLN A 234 -0.53 -0.12 16.65
C GLN A 234 0.69 0.19 15.77
N ILE A 235 0.86 1.46 15.41
CA ILE A 235 2.10 1.95 14.80
C ILE A 235 3.08 2.29 15.92
N GLN A 236 4.25 1.66 15.90
CA GLN A 236 5.34 1.88 16.85
C GLN A 236 6.07 3.19 16.55
N ALA A 237 6.89 3.66 17.49
CA ALA A 237 7.61 4.91 17.33
C ALA A 237 8.54 4.94 16.12
N ASP A 238 9.12 3.78 15.75
CA ASP A 238 9.96 3.64 14.57
C ASP A 238 9.18 3.71 13.26
N GLY A 239 7.86 3.47 13.26
CA GLY A 239 7.03 3.44 12.05
C GLY A 239 6.46 2.05 11.76
N THR A 240 7.05 1.02 12.35
CA THR A 240 6.62 -0.36 12.13
C THR A 240 5.30 -0.66 12.82
N THR A 241 4.46 -1.48 12.20
CA THR A 241 3.27 -2.04 12.84
C THR A 241 3.66 -3.05 13.93
N LEU A 242 3.01 -3.01 15.10
CA LEU A 242 3.28 -3.91 16.24
C LEU A 242 3.22 -5.39 15.85
N THR A 243 2.28 -5.76 14.99
CA THR A 243 2.26 -7.05 14.31
C THR A 243 2.17 -6.86 12.81
N GLN A 244 2.77 -7.78 12.04
CA GLN A 244 2.66 -7.76 10.59
C GLN A 244 1.19 -7.84 10.17
N ILE A 245 0.75 -6.86 9.38
CA ILE A 245 -0.59 -6.85 8.78
C ILE A 245 -0.53 -7.61 7.45
N ILE A 246 -1.23 -8.75 7.39
CA ILE A 246 -1.32 -9.59 6.20
C ILE A 246 -2.79 -9.74 5.80
N GLY A 247 -3.13 -9.32 4.58
CA GLY A 247 -4.47 -9.39 4.03
C GLY A 247 -4.94 -10.84 3.88
N PRO A 248 -6.19 -11.16 4.25
CA PRO A 248 -6.64 -12.55 4.36
C PRO A 248 -6.96 -13.20 3.01
N ILE A 249 -7.15 -12.41 1.95
CA ILE A 249 -7.59 -12.91 0.64
C ILE A 249 -6.40 -13.14 -0.29
N HIS A 250 -5.57 -12.12 -0.50
CA HIS A 250 -4.47 -12.19 -1.47
C HIS A 250 -3.09 -12.07 -0.82
N GLY A 251 -3.00 -11.93 0.50
CA GLY A 251 -1.74 -11.82 1.21
C GLY A 251 -1.10 -10.44 1.07
N GLU A 252 -1.92 -9.39 1.01
CA GLU A 252 -1.54 -8.00 0.98
C GLU A 252 -0.71 -7.62 2.22
N TRP A 253 0.32 -6.79 2.08
CA TRP A 253 1.25 -6.46 3.16
C TRP A 253 1.06 -5.05 3.68
N GLY A 254 1.12 -4.93 5.01
CA GLY A 254 1.33 -3.66 5.67
C GLY A 254 0.10 -2.77 5.80
N PRO A 255 0.29 -1.56 6.37
CA PRO A 255 -0.80 -0.62 6.61
C PRO A 255 -1.44 -0.09 5.31
N MET A 256 -0.74 -0.18 4.17
CA MET A 256 -1.24 0.24 2.86
C MET A 256 -1.66 -0.94 1.95
N GLN A 257 -1.66 -2.17 2.50
CA GLN A 257 -2.14 -3.40 1.83
C GLN A 257 -1.60 -3.62 0.41
N PHE A 258 -0.28 -3.58 0.25
CA PHE A 258 0.35 -3.90 -1.03
C PHE A 258 0.31 -5.39 -1.35
N LEU A 259 -0.10 -5.76 -2.56
CA LEU A 259 0.21 -7.11 -3.07
C LEU A 259 1.74 -7.29 -3.12
N PRO A 260 2.27 -8.50 -2.82
CA PRO A 260 3.71 -8.75 -2.84
C PRO A 260 4.39 -8.34 -4.16
N SER A 261 3.73 -8.60 -5.30
CA SER A 261 4.25 -8.18 -6.61
C SER A 261 4.27 -6.67 -6.78
N THR A 262 3.27 -5.97 -6.26
CA THR A 262 3.21 -4.49 -6.33
C THR A 262 4.30 -3.90 -5.43
N TRP A 263 4.49 -4.44 -4.23
CA TRP A 263 5.57 -4.02 -3.34
C TRP A 263 6.95 -4.09 -4.03
N GLU A 264 7.26 -5.18 -4.74
CA GLU A 264 8.55 -5.30 -5.43
C GLU A 264 8.80 -4.24 -6.50
N HIS A 265 7.75 -3.66 -7.08
CA HIS A 265 7.88 -2.60 -8.09
C HIS A 265 7.93 -1.20 -7.46
N TRP A 266 7.25 -0.99 -6.34
CA TRP A 266 6.96 0.35 -5.80
C TRP A 266 7.58 0.64 -4.43
N LYS A 267 8.22 -0.34 -3.79
CA LYS A 267 8.86 -0.17 -2.47
C LYS A 267 9.77 1.05 -2.42
N ALA A 268 9.74 1.74 -1.29
CA ALA A 268 10.55 2.91 -1.01
C ALA A 268 11.03 2.86 0.44
N ASP A 269 12.17 3.49 0.70
CA ASP A 269 12.70 3.79 2.03
C ASP A 269 12.21 5.20 2.37
N GLY A 270 11.11 5.28 3.11
CA GLY A 270 10.34 6.50 3.32
C GLY A 270 10.89 7.38 4.45
N ASP A 271 11.54 6.77 5.45
CA ASP A 271 12.15 7.47 6.57
C ASP A 271 13.70 7.52 6.53
N GLY A 272 14.31 6.82 5.57
CA GLY A 272 15.75 6.84 5.32
C GLY A 272 16.55 5.91 6.23
N ASP A 273 15.94 4.90 6.84
CA ASP A 273 16.60 3.96 7.75
C ASP A 273 17.43 2.87 7.01
N GLY A 274 17.38 2.85 5.68
CA GLY A 274 18.08 1.91 4.81
C GLY A 274 17.36 0.58 4.62
N ARG A 275 16.10 0.47 5.03
CA ARG A 275 15.24 -0.70 4.84
C ARG A 275 14.10 -0.39 3.88
N PHE A 276 13.52 -1.46 3.38
CA PHE A 276 12.31 -1.42 2.56
C PHE A 276 11.34 -2.41 3.22
N ASP A 277 10.62 -1.96 4.23
CA ASP A 277 9.70 -2.76 5.01
C ASP A 277 8.24 -2.38 4.71
N PRO A 278 7.43 -3.26 4.08
CA PRO A 278 6.02 -2.96 3.84
C PRO A 278 5.23 -2.79 5.14
N HIS A 279 5.75 -3.26 6.28
CA HIS A 279 5.14 -3.10 7.59
C HIS A 279 5.59 -1.84 8.33
N ASP A 280 6.50 -1.05 7.74
CA ASP A 280 6.76 0.32 8.15
C ASP A 280 5.81 1.27 7.43
N ILE A 281 5.14 2.15 8.18
CA ILE A 281 4.17 3.07 7.61
C ILE A 281 4.82 4.14 6.73
N ASP A 282 6.06 4.56 6.96
CA ASP A 282 6.72 5.56 6.11
C ASP A 282 7.09 4.99 4.76
N ASP A 283 7.64 3.77 4.75
CA ASP A 283 7.97 3.03 3.54
C ASP A 283 6.69 2.72 2.75
N ALA A 284 5.67 2.20 3.43
CA ALA A 284 4.39 1.88 2.80
C ALA A 284 3.70 3.12 2.22
N VAL A 285 3.70 4.25 2.94
CA VAL A 285 3.11 5.50 2.46
C VAL A 285 3.88 6.07 1.29
N THR A 286 5.22 6.04 1.34
CA THR A 286 6.06 6.54 0.24
C THR A 286 5.92 5.66 -1.01
N ALA A 287 5.84 4.34 -0.83
CA ALA A 287 5.52 3.41 -1.92
C ALA A 287 4.13 3.70 -2.52
N ALA A 288 3.12 4.01 -1.70
CA ALA A 288 1.80 4.40 -2.16
C ALA A 288 1.82 5.73 -2.92
N ALA A 289 2.59 6.71 -2.46
CA ALA A 289 2.76 7.97 -3.18
C ALA A 289 3.38 7.74 -4.58
N ASN A 290 4.45 6.94 -4.66
CA ASN A 290 5.08 6.58 -5.93
C ASN A 290 4.11 5.85 -6.85
N TYR A 291 3.33 4.91 -6.30
CA TYR A 291 2.30 4.21 -7.05
C TYR A 291 1.22 5.17 -7.57
N LEU A 292 0.71 6.09 -6.76
CA LEU A 292 -0.37 6.99 -7.19
C LEU A 292 0.09 8.02 -8.23
N CYS A 293 1.34 8.45 -8.13
CA CYS A 293 1.92 9.49 -8.98
C CYS A 293 2.56 8.99 -10.28
N HIS A 294 2.59 7.67 -10.52
CA HIS A 294 3.12 7.15 -11.78
C HIS A 294 2.33 7.64 -13.00
N ASP A 295 2.96 7.55 -14.18
CA ASP A 295 2.39 7.98 -15.46
C ASP A 295 2.02 9.48 -15.54
N ASN A 296 2.71 10.33 -14.78
CA ASN A 296 2.48 11.79 -14.76
C ASN A 296 1.03 12.19 -14.43
N ARG A 297 0.35 11.41 -13.58
CA ARG A 297 -1.01 11.74 -13.11
C ARG A 297 -0.99 13.01 -12.28
N ASP A 298 -1.98 13.86 -12.46
CA ASP A 298 -2.22 15.07 -11.66
C ASP A 298 -3.43 14.85 -10.74
N MET A 299 -3.15 14.64 -9.44
CA MET A 299 -4.13 14.39 -8.39
C MET A 299 -4.96 15.62 -8.02
N SER A 300 -4.61 16.81 -8.53
CA SER A 300 -5.47 18.00 -8.42
C SER A 300 -6.66 17.95 -9.39
N ARG A 301 -6.58 17.08 -10.41
CA ARG A 301 -7.68 16.89 -11.38
C ARG A 301 -8.58 15.74 -10.93
N PRO A 302 -9.92 15.92 -10.95
CA PRO A 302 -10.85 14.85 -10.57
C PRO A 302 -10.62 13.52 -11.30
N GLN A 303 -10.36 13.58 -12.61
CA GLN A 303 -10.10 12.38 -13.41
C GLN A 303 -8.76 11.71 -13.03
N GLY A 304 -7.69 12.50 -12.87
CA GLY A 304 -6.38 11.96 -12.48
C GLY A 304 -6.41 11.30 -11.11
N TRP A 305 -7.12 11.92 -10.16
CA TRP A 305 -7.35 11.34 -8.84
C TRP A 305 -8.17 10.05 -8.93
N TYR A 306 -9.28 10.05 -9.67
CA TYR A 306 -10.10 8.85 -9.86
C TYR A 306 -9.29 7.70 -10.46
N ASP A 307 -8.54 7.95 -11.54
CA ASP A 307 -7.77 6.93 -12.24
C ASP A 307 -6.68 6.34 -11.33
N ALA A 308 -6.00 7.17 -10.54
CA ALA A 308 -5.02 6.74 -9.52
C ALA A 308 -5.63 5.76 -8.52
N LEU A 309 -6.76 6.13 -7.91
CA LEU A 309 -7.40 5.30 -6.90
C LEU A 309 -8.06 4.05 -7.51
N TYR A 310 -8.62 4.16 -8.72
CA TYR A 310 -9.19 3.01 -9.42
C TYR A 310 -8.11 2.00 -9.84
N SER A 311 -6.91 2.46 -10.19
CA SER A 311 -5.78 1.53 -10.40
C SER A 311 -5.35 0.82 -9.12
N TYR A 312 -5.44 1.49 -7.97
CA TYR A 312 -5.11 0.92 -6.66
C TYR A 312 -6.10 -0.20 -6.28
N ASN A 313 -7.40 0.06 -6.46
CA ASN A 313 -8.46 -0.93 -6.29
C ASN A 313 -9.59 -0.66 -7.30
N PRO A 314 -9.85 -1.56 -8.27
CA PRO A 314 -10.77 -1.30 -9.40
C PRO A 314 -12.24 -1.45 -9.00
N ARG A 315 -12.66 -0.69 -7.99
CA ARG A 315 -14.03 -0.64 -7.49
C ARG A 315 -14.43 0.78 -7.13
N ASP A 316 -15.54 1.24 -7.71
CA ASP A 316 -16.05 2.60 -7.49
C ASP A 316 -16.39 2.86 -6.01
N ASP A 317 -16.87 1.83 -5.30
CA ASP A 317 -17.20 1.96 -3.87
C ASP A 317 -15.94 2.14 -3.01
N TYR A 318 -14.81 1.59 -3.43
CA TYR A 318 -13.51 1.84 -2.79
C TYR A 318 -13.06 3.28 -3.03
N VAL A 319 -13.07 3.72 -4.29
CA VAL A 319 -12.68 5.10 -4.67
C VAL A 319 -13.51 6.12 -3.89
N LYS A 320 -14.82 5.89 -3.79
CA LYS A 320 -15.72 6.73 -2.99
C LYS A 320 -15.38 6.72 -1.50
N LYS A 321 -15.08 5.56 -0.90
CA LYS A 321 -14.70 5.47 0.53
C LYS A 321 -13.44 6.27 0.83
N VAL A 322 -12.42 6.18 -0.04
CA VAL A 322 -11.19 6.96 0.08
C VAL A 322 -11.49 8.45 -0.05
N PHE A 323 -12.31 8.84 -1.03
CA PHE A 323 -12.71 10.24 -1.21
C PHE A 323 -13.43 10.80 0.03
N ASP A 324 -14.43 10.09 0.54
CA ASP A 324 -15.20 10.51 1.71
C ASP A 324 -14.30 10.71 2.94
N ARG A 325 -13.29 9.83 3.13
CA ARG A 325 -12.31 9.98 4.21
C ARG A 325 -11.36 11.16 3.99
N ALA A 326 -10.83 11.30 2.78
CA ALA A 326 -9.91 12.38 2.44
C ALA A 326 -10.57 13.76 2.60
N ASP A 327 -11.82 13.91 2.13
CA ASP A 327 -12.63 15.12 2.34
C ASP A 327 -12.88 15.39 3.83
N GLU A 328 -13.24 14.36 4.60
CA GLU A 328 -13.45 14.49 6.04
C GLU A 328 -12.20 15.01 6.76
N TYR A 329 -11.02 14.44 6.45
CA TYR A 329 -9.76 14.89 7.02
C TYR A 329 -9.39 16.30 6.57
N GLY A 330 -9.57 16.61 5.29
CA GLY A 330 -9.34 17.95 4.74
C GLY A 330 -10.15 19.01 5.49
N ARG A 331 -11.48 18.83 5.56
CA ARG A 331 -12.37 19.79 6.24
C ARG A 331 -12.09 19.93 7.73
N LYS A 332 -11.79 18.83 8.43
CA LYS A 332 -11.52 18.86 9.88
C LYS A 332 -10.13 19.39 10.23
N SER A 333 -9.16 19.29 9.33
CA SER A 333 -7.80 19.78 9.57
C SER A 333 -7.67 21.30 9.47
N THR A 334 -8.66 21.97 8.87
CA THR A 334 -8.71 23.42 8.69
C THR A 334 -9.73 24.12 9.60
N ALA A 335 -10.45 23.36 10.43
CA ALA A 335 -11.51 23.85 11.31
C ALA A 335 -10.98 24.15 12.72
#